data_AF-A0A9X6PSL0-F1
#
_entry.id   AF-A0A9X6PSL0-F1
#
_cell.length_a   1.000
_cell.length_b   1.000
_cell.length_c   1.000
_cell.angle_alpha   90.00
_cell.angle_beta   90.00
_cell.angle_gamma   90.00
#
_symmetry.space_group_name_H-M   'P 1'
#
loop_
_entity.id
_entity.type
_entity.pdbx_description
1 polymer ?
#
loop_
_entity_poly.entity_id
_entity_poly.type
_entity_poly.pdbx_seq_one_letter_code
_entity_poly.pdbx_strand_id
1 'polypeptide(L)' 'MTSEGKLKIYYGYTKWYQSTFGPNDRVDYFEYKYLGKKPSNENERRKFEEMKEYEEQNKS' A
#
# COMPACT_ATOMS: atom_id res chain seq x y z
N MET A 1 -3.26 18.23 -3.48
CA MET A 1 -2.80 19.63 -3.56
C MET A 1 -2.95 20.24 -2.18
N THR A 2 -1.91 20.87 -1.64
CA THR A 2 -2.08 21.72 -0.46
C THR A 2 -2.84 22.99 -0.86
N SER A 3 -3.34 23.76 0.12
CA SER A 3 -3.96 25.07 -0.11
C SER A 3 -3.03 26.07 -0.82
N GLU A 4 -1.73 25.79 -0.87
CA GLU A 4 -0.70 26.55 -1.61
C GLU A 4 -0.47 26.07 -3.05
N GLY A 5 -1.24 25.08 -3.54
CA GLY A 5 -1.08 24.51 -4.87
C GLY A 5 0.08 23.52 -5.02
N LYS A 6 0.75 23.13 -3.93
CA LYS A 6 1.87 22.17 -3.98
C LYS A 6 1.34 20.72 -4.04
N LEU A 7 1.87 19.94 -4.96
CA LEU A 7 1.59 18.50 -5.10
C LEU A 7 2.87 17.72 -4.76
N LYS A 8 2.77 16.79 -3.81
CA LYS A 8 3.83 15.81 -3.54
C LYS A 8 3.46 14.51 -4.22
N ILE A 9 4.31 14.07 -5.14
CA ILE A 9 4.17 12.78 -5.83
C ILE A 9 5.29 11.88 -5.35
N TYR A 10 4.93 10.66 -4.97
CA TYR A 10 5.89 9.61 -4.62
C TYR A 10 5.75 8.49 -5.64
N TYR A 11 6.87 8.12 -6.27
CA TYR A 11 6.94 6.96 -7.16
C TYR A 11 7.60 5.83 -6.38
N GLY A 12 6.90 4.70 -6.27
CA GLY A 12 7.44 3.46 -5.71
C GLY A 12 7.19 2.34 -6.70
N TYR A 13 8.25 1.67 -7.14
CA TYR A 13 8.16 0.55 -8.08
C TYR A 13 8.38 -0.75 -7.32
N THR A 14 7.28 -1.35 -6.90
CA THR A 14 7.25 -2.70 -6.34
C THR A 14 6.66 -3.63 -7.38
N LYS A 15 7.26 -4.83 -7.55
CA LYS A 15 6.85 -5.82 -8.56
C LYS A 15 5.55 -6.54 -8.21
N TRP A 16 4.49 -5.80 -7.88
CA TRP A 16 3.19 -6.33 -7.45
C TRP A 16 2.59 -7.36 -8.41
N TYR A 17 2.89 -7.28 -9.71
CA TYR A 17 2.45 -8.27 -10.71
C TYR A 17 3.02 -9.68 -10.48
N GLN A 18 4.11 -9.82 -9.73
CA GLN A 18 4.71 -11.09 -9.34
C GLN A 18 4.20 -11.61 -7.98
N SER A 19 3.36 -10.81 -7.29
CA SER A 19 2.76 -11.19 -6.02
C SER A 19 1.39 -11.86 -6.21
N THR A 20 0.92 -12.53 -5.17
CA THR A 20 -0.44 -13.08 -5.10
C THR A 20 -1.49 -12.02 -4.75
N PHE A 21 -1.08 -10.79 -4.41
CA PHE A 21 -2.00 -9.71 -4.01
C PHE A 21 -2.74 -9.14 -5.21
N GLY A 22 -4.06 -9.22 -5.15
CA GLY A 22 -4.96 -8.75 -6.20
C GLY A 22 -5.02 -7.21 -6.29
N PRO A 23 -5.69 -6.67 -7.32
CA PRO A 23 -5.87 -5.22 -7.46
C PRO A 23 -6.53 -4.57 -6.26
N ASN A 24 -7.57 -5.20 -5.68
CA ASN A 24 -8.27 -4.67 -4.50
C ASN A 24 -7.36 -4.64 -3.27
N ASP A 25 -6.58 -5.70 -3.04
CA ASP A 25 -5.63 -5.75 -1.92
C ASP A 25 -4.64 -4.58 -1.97
N ARG A 26 -4.20 -4.19 -3.17
CA ARG A 26 -3.28 -3.06 -3.38
C ARG A 26 -3.94 -1.71 -3.07
N VAL A 27 -5.21 -1.55 -3.43
CA VAL A 27 -5.98 -0.34 -3.07
C VAL A 27 -6.14 -0.28 -1.55
N ASP A 28 -6.58 -1.36 -0.92
CA ASP A 28 -6.78 -1.44 0.52
C ASP A 28 -5.49 -1.17 1.30
N TYR A 29 -4.37 -1.75 0.86
CA TYR A 29 -3.05 -1.50 1.44
C TYR A 29 -2.60 -0.05 1.26
N PHE A 30 -2.87 0.58 0.11
CA PHE A 30 -2.55 2.00 -0.11
C PHE A 30 -3.34 2.90 0.86
N GLU A 31 -4.64 2.65 1.02
CA GLU A 31 -5.48 3.38 1.96
C GLU A 31 -5.03 3.18 3.41
N TYR A 32 -4.60 1.97 3.78
CA TYR A 32 -4.02 1.65 5.09
C TYR A 32 -2.75 2.47 5.33
N LYS A 33 -1.81 2.44 4.39
CA LYS A 33 -0.47 3.05 4.52
C LYS A 33 -0.50 4.58 4.51
N TYR A 34 -1.34 5.20 3.67
CA TYR A 34 -1.28 6.64 3.43
C TYR A 34 -2.52 7.42 3.88
N LEU A 35 -3.68 6.77 3.95
CA LEU A 35 -4.96 7.44 4.28
C LEU A 35 -5.47 7.08 5.68
N GLY A 36 -4.75 6.26 6.44
CA GLY A 36 -5.09 5.89 7.81
C GLY A 36 -6.29 4.96 7.91
N LYS A 37 -6.60 4.18 6.86
CA LYS A 37 -7.60 3.11 6.92
C LYS A 37 -7.22 2.14 8.05
N LYS A 38 -8.21 1.72 8.84
CA LYS A 38 -8.01 0.69 9.87
C LYS A 38 -8.44 -0.65 9.29
N PRO A 39 -7.68 -1.74 9.54
CA PRO A 39 -8.11 -3.08 9.17
C PRO A 39 -9.46 -3.39 9.82
N SER A 40 -10.36 -3.98 9.04
CA SER A 40 -11.70 -4.40 9.42
C SER A 40 -11.67 -5.67 10.27
N ASN A 41 -10.64 -6.51 10.11
CA ASN A 41 -10.45 -7.73 10.86
C ASN A 41 -8.96 -8.14 10.94
N GLU A 42 -8.67 -9.19 11.71
CA GLU A 42 -7.30 -9.66 11.92
C GLU A 42 -6.66 -10.24 10.64
N ASN A 43 -7.44 -10.89 9.78
CA ASN A 43 -6.94 -11.44 8.52
C ASN A 43 -6.48 -10.33 7.58
N GLU A 44 -7.25 -9.24 7.48
CA GLU A 44 -6.88 -8.06 6.71
C GLU A 44 -5.63 -7.38 7.29
N ARG A 45 -5.53 -7.26 8.62
CA ARG A 45 -4.31 -6.76 9.27
C ARG A 45 -3.09 -7.59 8.91
N ARG A 46 -3.17 -8.92 9.00
CA ARG A 46 -2.08 -9.83 8.64
C ARG A 46 -1.69 -9.68 7.17
N LYS A 47 -2.67 -9.62 6.27
CA LYS A 47 -2.43 -9.38 4.84
C LYS A 47 -1.68 -8.07 4.60
N PHE A 48 -2.03 -6.97 5.28
CA PHE A 48 -1.31 -5.70 5.13
C PHE A 48 0.14 -5.77 5.62
N GLU A 49 0.42 -6.51 6.69
CA GLU A 49 1.81 -6.73 7.14
C GLU A 49 2.59 -7.57 6.12
N GLU A 50 2.00 -8.64 5.55
CA GLU A 50 2.63 -9.43 4.48
C GLU A 50 2.92 -8.57 3.24
N MET A 51 1.99 -7.70 2.85
CA MET A 51 2.17 -6.77 1.74
C MET A 51 3.27 -5.76 1.99
N LYS A 52 3.40 -5.29 3.24
CA LYS A 52 4.46 -4.37 3.65
C LYS A 52 5.83 -5.04 3.59
N GLU A 53 5.97 -6.25 4.12
CA GLU A 53 7.20 -7.03 4.01
C GLU A 53 7.58 -7.29 2.55
N TYR A 54 6.60 -7.65 1.72
CA TYR A 54 6.82 -7.84 0.29
C TYR A 54 7.30 -6.55 -0.39
N GLU A 55 6.70 -5.41 -0.05
CA GLU A 55 7.09 -4.10 -0.57
C GLU A 55 8.53 -3.76 -0.21
N GLU A 56 8.94 -3.98 1.04
CA GLU A 56 10.29 -3.71 1.52
C GLU A 56 11.34 -4.60 0.84
N GLN A 57 11.04 -5.88 0.62
CA GLN A 57 11.93 -6.83 -0.04
C GLN A 57 12.05 -6.60 -1.55
N ASN A 58 11.00 -6.09 -2.19
CA ASN A 58 10.92 -5.92 -3.65
C ASN A 58 10.96 -4.44 -4.08
N LYS A 59 11.41 -3.56 -3.20
CA LYS A 59 11.66 -2.15 -3.51
C LYS A 59 12.89 -2.06 -4.41
N SER A 60 12.70 -1.67 -5.66
CA SER A 60 13.81 -1.30 -6.57
C SER A 60 14.22 0.16 -6.40
#